data_AF-A0A6B1DBM3-F1
#
_entry.id   AF-A0A6B1DBM3-F1
#
_cell.length_a   1.000
_cell.length_b   1.000
_cell.length_c   1.000
_cell.angle_alpha   90.00
_cell.angle_beta   90.00
_cell.angle_gamma   90.00
#
_symmetry.space_group_name_H-M   'P 1'
#
loop_
_entity.id
_entity.type
_entity.pdbx_description
1 polymer ?
#
loop_
_entity_poly.entity_id
_entity_poly.type
_entity_poly.pdbx_seq_one_letter_code
_entity_poly.pdbx_strand_id
1 'polypeptide(L)'
;MPLRLTAVILTKNEAENIAHCIAALKGWTDEVVVWDSCSRDDTRRVAQDAGARVIARPFDDYGRQRQAALDSINSEWILFVDADERATPALAQEVLEACRDTRRAGFWVSRRNFIVGREMQGGGFFPDYQLRLLRRLSSRYDLRREVHEIVILDGEDGILAEPLLHYNYANWAQFHHKQRIYARYEARILKEQGVRPRPHNLVLQPLRELRRRFVTLKGWRDGIHGLRIALLLAWYYGFIPYWLLMGNRLSGESRG
;
A
#
# COMPACT_ATOMS: atom_id res chain seq x y z
N MET A 1 -26.37 11.39 -15.52
CA MET A 1 -26.52 10.01 -15.00
C MET A 1 -26.51 10.09 -13.48
N PRO A 2 -27.19 9.19 -12.74
CA PRO A 2 -27.04 9.14 -11.30
C PRO A 2 -25.56 8.89 -10.95
N LEU A 3 -25.11 9.53 -9.88
CA LEU A 3 -23.76 9.36 -9.36
C LEU A 3 -23.53 7.89 -9.04
N ARG A 4 -22.50 7.29 -9.64
CA ARG A 4 -22.18 5.86 -9.47
C ARG A 4 -20.76 5.72 -8.93
N LEU A 5 -20.63 4.96 -7.85
CA LEU A 5 -19.40 4.68 -7.13
C LEU A 5 -19.08 3.18 -7.18
N THR A 6 -17.94 2.83 -7.77
CA THR A 6 -17.42 1.46 -7.75
C THR A 6 -16.19 1.38 -6.83
N ALA A 7 -16.19 0.45 -5.89
CA ALA A 7 -14.99 0.09 -5.17
C ALA A 7 -14.18 -0.94 -5.97
N VAL A 8 -12.87 -0.72 -6.07
CA VAL A 8 -11.93 -1.60 -6.75
C VAL A 8 -10.92 -2.11 -5.75
N ILE A 9 -10.89 -3.42 -5.57
CA ILE A 9 -9.95 -4.11 -4.69
C ILE A 9 -8.83 -4.68 -5.56
N LEU A 10 -7.63 -4.11 -5.50
CA LEU A 10 -6.45 -4.74 -6.11
C LEU A 10 -5.94 -5.84 -5.18
N THR A 11 -5.74 -7.04 -5.71
CA THR A 11 -5.38 -8.18 -4.86
C THR A 11 -4.48 -9.21 -5.53
N LYS A 12 -3.76 -9.96 -4.70
CA LYS A 12 -3.02 -11.18 -5.06
C LYS A 12 -2.83 -12.07 -3.82
N ASN A 13 -3.43 -13.26 -3.84
CA ASN A 13 -3.35 -14.24 -2.77
C ASN A 13 -3.78 -13.70 -1.38
N GLU A 14 -5.01 -13.20 -1.29
CA GLU A 14 -5.60 -12.61 -0.08
C GLU A 14 -6.92 -13.28 0.29
N ALA A 15 -7.00 -14.61 0.16
CA ALA A 15 -8.21 -15.38 0.47
C ALA A 15 -8.70 -15.16 1.92
N GLU A 16 -7.78 -14.90 2.85
CA GLU A 16 -8.07 -14.64 4.26
C GLU A 16 -8.75 -13.27 4.51
N ASN A 17 -8.45 -12.28 3.66
CA ASN A 17 -8.85 -10.89 3.90
C ASN A 17 -9.98 -10.42 2.97
N ILE A 18 -10.06 -10.97 1.76
CA ILE A 18 -10.88 -10.43 0.68
C ILE A 18 -12.38 -10.38 1.03
N ALA A 19 -12.90 -11.40 1.74
CA ALA A 19 -14.31 -11.44 2.16
C ALA A 19 -14.66 -10.27 3.09
N HIS A 20 -13.82 -9.99 4.08
CA HIS A 20 -14.03 -8.90 5.02
C HIS A 20 -13.89 -7.52 4.34
N CYS A 21 -12.98 -7.39 3.36
CA CYS A 21 -12.85 -6.17 2.55
C CYS A 21 -14.14 -5.89 1.77
N ILE A 22 -14.63 -6.89 1.04
CA ILE A 22 -15.88 -6.80 0.28
C ILE A 22 -17.04 -6.44 1.20
N ALA A 23 -17.15 -7.10 2.36
CA ALA A 23 -18.20 -6.82 3.33
C ALA A 23 -18.19 -5.36 3.82
N ALA A 24 -17.01 -4.76 4.02
CA ALA A 24 -16.87 -3.37 4.44
C ALA A 24 -17.26 -2.34 3.35
N LEU A 25 -17.31 -2.76 2.08
CA LEU A 25 -17.66 -1.91 0.93
C LEU A 25 -19.11 -2.10 0.48
N LYS A 26 -19.66 -3.30 0.73
CA LYS A 26 -21.04 -3.61 0.39
C LYS A 26 -22.05 -2.75 1.14
N GLY A 27 -23.13 -2.42 0.46
CA GLY A 27 -24.27 -1.68 1.01
C GLY A 27 -24.21 -0.17 0.80
N TRP A 28 -23.03 0.38 0.51
CA TRP A 28 -22.88 1.82 0.26
C TRP A 28 -22.16 2.17 -1.05
N THR A 29 -21.52 1.19 -1.71
CA THR A 29 -21.04 1.30 -3.09
C THR A 29 -21.98 0.59 -4.05
N ASP A 30 -22.14 1.09 -5.28
CA ASP A 30 -22.99 0.47 -6.31
C ASP A 30 -22.42 -0.86 -6.84
N GLU A 31 -21.10 -1.01 -6.80
CA GLU A 31 -20.41 -2.20 -7.28
C GLU A 31 -19.10 -2.39 -6.54
N VAL A 32 -18.76 -3.65 -6.24
CA VAL A 32 -17.44 -4.05 -5.76
C VAL A 32 -16.78 -4.92 -6.82
N VAL A 33 -15.64 -4.47 -7.32
CA VAL A 33 -14.83 -5.18 -8.32
C VAL A 33 -13.53 -5.62 -7.68
N VAL A 34 -13.25 -6.92 -7.72
CA VAL A 34 -11.95 -7.48 -7.34
C VAL A 34 -11.09 -7.59 -8.59
N TRP A 35 -10.01 -6.81 -8.61
CA TRP A 35 -8.99 -6.79 -9.64
C TRP A 35 -7.85 -7.74 -9.25
N ASP A 36 -8.00 -9.01 -9.64
CA ASP A 36 -7.15 -10.11 -9.24
C ASP A 36 -5.90 -10.23 -10.12
N SER A 37 -4.73 -10.15 -9.49
CA SER A 37 -3.41 -10.32 -10.12
C SER A 37 -3.02 -11.79 -10.35
N CYS A 38 -3.99 -12.58 -10.82
CA CYS A 38 -3.91 -14.03 -11.04
C CYS A 38 -3.52 -14.80 -9.77
N SER A 39 -4.34 -14.69 -8.73
CA SER A 39 -4.17 -15.44 -7.48
C SER A 39 -4.17 -16.95 -7.70
N ARG A 40 -3.34 -17.63 -6.92
CA ARG A 40 -3.17 -19.10 -6.93
C ARG A 40 -3.83 -19.79 -5.74
N ASP A 41 -4.30 -19.01 -4.78
CA ASP A 41 -5.13 -19.49 -3.66
C ASP A 41 -6.62 -19.30 -3.98
N ASP A 42 -7.46 -19.45 -2.96
CA ASP A 42 -8.92 -19.35 -3.05
C ASP A 42 -9.45 -17.92 -3.19
N THR A 43 -8.60 -16.89 -3.35
CA THR A 43 -9.02 -15.47 -3.36
C THR A 43 -10.18 -15.21 -4.32
N ARG A 44 -10.10 -15.74 -5.55
CA ARG A 44 -11.13 -15.52 -6.58
C ARG A 44 -12.47 -16.14 -6.20
N ARG A 45 -12.44 -17.38 -5.69
CA ARG A 45 -13.64 -18.10 -5.26
C ARG A 45 -14.30 -17.36 -4.08
N VAL A 46 -13.52 -17.02 -3.06
CA VAL A 46 -14.01 -16.29 -1.87
C VAL A 46 -14.59 -14.93 -2.27
N ALA A 47 -13.98 -14.20 -3.21
CA ALA A 47 -14.50 -12.94 -3.69
C ALA A 47 -15.85 -13.07 -4.44
N GLN A 48 -15.98 -14.12 -5.27
CA GLN A 48 -17.22 -14.42 -5.98
C GLN A 48 -18.34 -14.83 -5.00
N ASP A 49 -18.03 -15.71 -4.05
CA ASP A 49 -18.96 -16.15 -3.00
C ASP A 49 -19.41 -14.96 -2.12
N ALA A 50 -18.49 -14.03 -1.85
CA ALA A 50 -18.79 -12.78 -1.17
C ALA A 50 -19.56 -11.77 -2.06
N GLY A 51 -19.84 -12.10 -3.32
CA GLY A 51 -20.67 -11.34 -4.27
C GLY A 51 -20.00 -10.12 -4.88
N ALA A 52 -18.68 -10.16 -5.09
CA ALA A 52 -17.96 -9.18 -5.90
C ALA A 52 -17.80 -9.66 -7.35
N ARG A 53 -17.69 -8.72 -8.29
CA ARG A 53 -17.29 -9.03 -9.66
C ARG A 53 -15.77 -9.23 -9.71
N VAL A 54 -15.31 -10.40 -10.13
CA VAL A 54 -13.87 -10.70 -10.22
C VAL A 54 -13.38 -10.53 -11.65
N ILE A 55 -12.31 -9.75 -11.82
CA ILE A 55 -11.59 -9.58 -13.09
C ILE A 55 -10.16 -10.05 -12.85
N ALA A 56 -9.70 -11.03 -13.64
CA ALA A 56 -8.33 -11.50 -13.58
C ALA A 56 -7.48 -10.75 -14.62
N ARG A 57 -6.38 -10.13 -14.17
CA ARG A 57 -5.39 -9.49 -15.03
C ARG A 57 -3.98 -9.79 -14.53
N PRO A 58 -3.07 -10.34 -15.38
CA PRO A 58 -1.67 -10.52 -15.00
C PRO A 58 -1.05 -9.22 -14.48
N PHE A 59 -0.28 -9.32 -13.39
CA PHE A 59 0.42 -8.18 -12.83
C PHE A 59 1.65 -7.84 -13.67
N ASP A 60 1.65 -6.62 -14.21
CA ASP A 60 2.80 -5.95 -14.79
C ASP A 60 3.40 -4.99 -13.76
N ASP A 61 2.72 -3.88 -13.50
CA ASP A 61 3.07 -2.92 -12.47
C ASP A 61 1.81 -2.29 -11.86
N TYR A 62 2.05 -1.61 -10.74
CA TYR A 62 1.01 -0.98 -9.96
C TYR A 62 0.20 0.06 -10.78
N GLY A 63 0.88 0.99 -11.47
CA GLY A 63 0.22 2.06 -12.24
C GLY A 63 -0.62 1.54 -13.40
N ARG A 64 -0.11 0.54 -14.14
CA ARG A 64 -0.84 -0.11 -15.24
C ARG A 64 -2.04 -0.92 -14.73
N GLN A 65 -1.93 -1.57 -13.57
CA GLN A 65 -3.08 -2.25 -12.96
C GLN A 65 -4.21 -1.27 -12.61
N ARG A 66 -3.87 -0.14 -11.97
CA ARG A 66 -4.88 0.86 -11.60
C ARG A 66 -5.45 1.60 -12.81
N GLN A 67 -4.63 1.92 -13.82
CA GLN A 67 -5.13 2.50 -15.06
C GLN A 67 -6.08 1.56 -15.79
N ALA A 68 -5.73 0.28 -15.89
CA ALA A 68 -6.60 -0.70 -16.54
C ALA A 68 -7.96 -0.83 -15.82
N ALA A 69 -7.97 -0.73 -14.48
CA ALA A 69 -9.20 -0.67 -13.72
C ALA A 69 -10.01 0.61 -13.99
N LEU A 70 -9.36 1.79 -14.02
CA LEU A 70 -10.01 3.05 -14.40
C LEU A 70 -10.65 2.98 -15.80
N ASP A 71 -9.97 2.36 -16.76
CA ASP A 71 -10.45 2.25 -18.14
C ASP A 71 -11.61 1.25 -18.29
N SER A 72 -11.69 0.25 -17.42
CA SER A 72 -12.63 -0.88 -17.53
C SER A 72 -13.95 -0.68 -16.78
N ILE A 73 -14.05 0.30 -15.89
CA ILE A 73 -15.19 0.48 -15.00
C ILE A 73 -16.04 1.65 -15.47
N ASN A 74 -17.35 1.43 -15.64
CA ASN A 74 -18.28 2.48 -16.07
C ASN A 74 -19.01 3.11 -14.87
N SER A 75 -18.23 3.80 -14.03
CA SER A 75 -18.70 4.59 -12.89
C SER A 75 -18.08 5.98 -12.93
N GLU A 76 -18.74 6.95 -12.29
CA GLU A 76 -18.20 8.32 -12.21
C GLU A 76 -17.04 8.38 -11.22
N TRP A 77 -17.21 7.70 -10.07
CA TRP A 77 -16.22 7.62 -9.01
C TRP A 77 -15.72 6.19 -8.84
N ILE A 78 -14.43 6.08 -8.57
CA ILE A 78 -13.75 4.82 -8.28
C ILE A 78 -13.01 4.98 -6.95
N LEU A 79 -13.32 4.11 -5.99
CA LEU A 79 -12.57 4.01 -4.74
C LEU A 79 -11.64 2.80 -4.81
N PHE A 80 -10.34 3.05 -4.84
CA PHE A 80 -9.34 1.99 -4.75
C PHE A 80 -9.10 1.60 -3.30
N VAL A 81 -9.08 0.30 -3.03
CA VAL A 81 -8.87 -0.28 -1.69
C VAL A 81 -7.97 -1.51 -1.84
N ASP A 82 -7.14 -1.80 -0.85
CA ASP A 82 -6.35 -3.04 -0.83
C ASP A 82 -7.12 -4.15 -0.08
N ALA A 83 -6.87 -5.42 -0.41
CA ALA A 83 -7.67 -6.51 0.15
C ALA A 83 -7.55 -6.66 1.68
N ASP A 84 -6.48 -6.15 2.29
CA ASP A 84 -6.25 -6.08 3.74
C ASP A 84 -6.76 -4.77 4.38
N GLU A 85 -7.50 -3.93 3.64
CA GLU A 85 -8.10 -2.69 4.14
C GLU A 85 -9.62 -2.81 4.37
N ARG A 86 -10.16 -2.02 5.31
CA ARG A 86 -11.59 -1.92 5.63
C ARG A 86 -12.03 -0.47 5.70
N ALA A 87 -13.11 -0.13 5.01
CA ALA A 87 -13.80 1.14 5.20
C ALA A 87 -14.68 1.09 6.45
N THR A 88 -14.62 2.14 7.27
CA THR A 88 -15.54 2.31 8.40
C THR A 88 -16.86 2.91 7.90
N PRO A 89 -17.97 2.77 8.66
CA PRO A 89 -19.21 3.46 8.32
C PRO A 89 -19.06 4.99 8.23
N ALA A 90 -18.17 5.58 9.05
CA ALA A 90 -17.87 7.01 8.99
C ALA A 90 -17.17 7.39 7.67
N LEU A 91 -16.15 6.63 7.26
CA LEU A 91 -15.51 6.82 5.96
C LEU A 91 -16.48 6.61 4.80
N ALA A 92 -17.35 5.61 4.88
CA ALA A 92 -18.37 5.35 3.86
C ALA A 92 -19.28 6.57 3.65
N GLN A 93 -19.77 7.16 4.75
CA GLN A 93 -20.58 8.38 4.68
C GLN A 93 -19.79 9.54 4.08
N GLU A 94 -18.55 9.77 4.55
CA GLU A 94 -17.71 10.86 4.07
C GLU A 94 -17.39 10.72 2.58
N VAL A 95 -17.10 9.50 2.09
CA VAL A 95 -16.87 9.23 0.66
C VAL A 95 -18.11 9.56 -0.16
N LEU A 96 -19.30 9.16 0.29
CA LEU A 96 -20.55 9.45 -0.42
C LEU A 96 -20.84 10.94 -0.48
N GLU A 97 -20.52 11.69 0.56
CA GLU A 97 -20.61 13.15 0.59
C GLU A 97 -19.58 13.78 -0.37
N ALA A 98 -18.33 13.31 -0.32
CA ALA A 98 -17.23 13.78 -1.17
C ALA A 98 -17.52 13.58 -2.66
N CYS A 99 -18.16 12.46 -3.04
CA CYS A 99 -18.53 12.20 -4.43
C CYS A 99 -19.48 13.26 -5.01
N ARG A 100 -20.27 13.95 -4.17
CA ARG A 100 -21.18 15.03 -4.61
C ARG A 100 -20.45 16.31 -4.98
N ASP A 101 -19.17 16.45 -4.62
CA ASP A 101 -18.35 17.60 -5.00
C ASP A 101 -17.91 17.49 -6.46
N THR A 102 -18.40 18.41 -7.29
CA THR A 102 -18.10 18.43 -8.73
C THR A 102 -16.81 19.16 -9.08
N ARG A 103 -16.20 19.88 -8.12
CA ARG A 103 -14.95 20.64 -8.33
C ARG A 103 -13.71 19.76 -8.20
N ARG A 104 -13.80 18.70 -7.41
CA ARG A 104 -12.67 17.82 -7.11
C ARG A 104 -12.62 16.63 -8.05
N ALA A 105 -11.41 16.28 -8.44
CA ALA A 105 -11.11 15.14 -9.29
C ALA A 105 -10.61 13.93 -8.48
N GLY A 106 -10.19 14.12 -7.23
CA GLY A 106 -9.78 13.02 -6.37
C GLY A 106 -9.68 13.40 -4.90
N PHE A 107 -9.62 12.39 -4.02
CA PHE A 107 -9.47 12.57 -2.59
C PHE A 107 -8.42 11.63 -1.98
N TRP A 108 -7.57 12.23 -1.15
CA TRP A 108 -6.61 11.53 -0.31
C TRP A 108 -7.33 10.94 0.91
N VAL A 109 -7.06 9.67 1.17
CA VAL A 109 -7.59 8.94 2.32
C VAL A 109 -6.40 8.46 3.14
N SER A 110 -6.41 8.76 4.43
CA SER A 110 -5.38 8.27 5.34
C SER A 110 -5.61 6.82 5.72
N ARG A 111 -4.58 6.13 6.19
CA ARG A 111 -4.67 4.75 6.67
C ARG A 111 -4.27 4.66 8.14
N ARG A 112 -5.11 3.98 8.94
CA ARG A 112 -4.77 3.51 10.28
C ARG A 112 -4.19 2.11 10.16
N ASN A 113 -2.87 2.05 10.25
CA ASN A 113 -2.12 0.81 10.06
C ASN A 113 -2.13 -0.04 11.35
N PHE A 114 -2.54 -1.30 11.24
CA PHE A 114 -2.50 -2.31 12.29
C PHE A 114 -1.38 -3.31 12.00
N ILE A 115 -0.44 -3.42 12.94
CA ILE A 115 0.68 -4.35 12.86
C ILE A 115 0.59 -5.30 14.05
N VAL A 116 0.38 -6.59 13.76
CA VAL A 116 0.26 -7.66 14.77
C VAL A 116 -0.76 -7.28 15.86
N GLY A 117 -1.95 -6.86 15.41
CA GLY A 117 -3.08 -6.52 16.27
C GLY A 117 -2.96 -5.18 17.00
N ARG A 118 -1.92 -4.36 16.75
CA ARG A 118 -1.79 -3.02 17.34
C ARG A 118 -1.84 -1.94 16.29
N GLU A 119 -2.66 -0.94 16.55
CA GLU A 119 -2.67 0.28 15.77
C GLU A 119 -1.38 1.07 15.98
N MET A 120 -0.81 1.55 14.88
CA MET A 120 0.41 2.36 14.86
C MET A 120 0.07 3.85 14.77
N GLN A 121 0.50 4.64 15.75
CA GLN A 121 0.33 6.09 15.80
C GLN A 121 1.59 6.85 15.37
N GLY A 122 2.75 6.20 15.37
CA GLY A 122 4.04 6.77 14.99
C GLY A 122 4.82 5.87 14.03
N GLY A 123 6.14 6.07 13.96
CA GLY A 123 7.04 5.26 13.13
C GLY A 123 6.89 5.46 11.62
N GLY A 124 6.13 6.47 11.20
CA GLY A 124 5.80 6.72 9.78
C GLY A 124 4.66 5.85 9.27
N PHE A 125 3.83 5.32 10.17
CA PHE A 125 2.63 4.56 9.84
C PHE A 125 1.34 5.40 10.00
N PHE A 126 1.42 6.63 10.49
CA PHE A 126 0.27 7.53 10.59
C PHE A 126 0.70 9.01 10.66
N PRO A 127 -0.01 9.95 10.00
CA PRO A 127 -0.99 9.70 8.94
C PRO A 127 -0.29 9.22 7.66
N ASP A 128 -0.94 8.30 6.94
CA ASP A 128 -0.43 7.63 5.74
C ASP A 128 -1.45 7.84 4.62
N TYR A 129 -1.33 8.99 3.94
CA TYR A 129 -2.27 9.43 2.91
C TYR A 129 -1.98 8.78 1.56
N GLN A 130 -3.04 8.28 0.94
CA GLN A 130 -3.02 7.82 -0.45
C GLN A 130 -4.22 8.37 -1.21
N LEU A 131 -4.00 8.74 -2.47
CA LEU A 131 -5.08 9.17 -3.35
C LEU A 131 -5.89 7.93 -3.77
N ARG A 132 -7.01 7.69 -3.10
CA ARG A 132 -7.80 6.43 -3.22
C ARG A 132 -9.12 6.65 -3.95
N LEU A 133 -9.81 7.76 -3.72
CA LEU A 133 -11.08 8.08 -4.37
C LEU A 133 -10.83 8.97 -5.57
N LEU A 134 -11.16 8.49 -6.77
CA LEU A 134 -10.84 9.15 -8.03
C LEU A 134 -12.10 9.35 -8.87
N ARG A 135 -12.24 10.53 -9.46
CA ARG A 135 -13.23 10.77 -10.50
C ARG A 135 -12.66 10.25 -11.81
N ARG A 136 -13.28 9.20 -12.35
CA ARG A 136 -12.69 8.34 -13.38
C ARG A 136 -12.23 9.11 -14.62
N LEU A 137 -13.08 9.98 -15.17
CA LEU A 137 -12.76 10.73 -16.39
C LEU A 137 -11.80 11.90 -16.17
N SER A 138 -11.55 12.28 -14.92
CA SER A 138 -10.64 13.34 -14.52
C SER A 138 -9.35 12.79 -13.88
N SER A 139 -9.09 11.48 -14.02
CA SER A 139 -7.94 10.82 -13.38
C SER A 139 -7.22 9.91 -14.36
N ARG A 140 -5.88 9.98 -14.37
CA ARG A 140 -5.03 9.10 -15.20
C ARG A 140 -3.70 8.82 -14.52
N TYR A 141 -3.25 7.57 -14.53
CA TYR A 141 -1.93 7.19 -14.03
C TYR A 141 -0.83 7.50 -15.06
N ASP A 142 0.29 8.05 -14.61
CA ASP A 142 1.49 8.22 -15.44
C ASP A 142 2.23 6.89 -15.61
N LEU A 143 1.99 6.22 -16.74
CA LEU A 143 2.60 4.94 -17.09
C LEU A 143 4.11 5.01 -17.37
N ARG A 144 4.73 6.19 -17.37
CA ARG A 144 6.17 6.35 -17.56
C ARG A 144 6.98 6.08 -16.28
N ARG A 145 6.32 6.02 -15.11
CA ARG A 145 6.96 5.77 -13.81
C ARG A 145 6.51 4.42 -13.25
N GLU A 146 7.40 3.43 -13.27
CA GLU A 146 7.09 2.06 -12.81
C GLU A 146 6.99 1.91 -11.28
N VAL A 147 7.62 2.79 -10.50
CA VAL A 147 7.82 2.60 -9.04
C VAL A 147 7.11 3.65 -8.18
N HIS A 148 6.64 4.74 -8.77
CA HIS A 148 5.88 5.78 -8.07
C HIS A 148 4.62 6.06 -8.88
N GLU A 149 3.52 5.41 -8.52
CA GLU A 149 2.21 5.67 -9.10
C GLU A 149 1.87 7.14 -8.90
N ILE A 150 1.98 7.95 -9.95
CA ILE A 150 1.49 9.32 -9.93
C ILE A 150 0.19 9.32 -10.68
N VAL A 151 -0.89 9.62 -9.96
CA VAL A 151 -2.16 9.98 -10.57
C VAL A 151 -2.08 11.44 -10.99
N ILE A 152 -2.33 11.68 -12.26
CA ILE A 152 -2.56 12.99 -12.85
C ILE A 152 -4.05 13.25 -12.76
N LEU A 153 -4.42 14.32 -12.06
CA LEU A 153 -5.79 14.79 -11.93
C LEU A 153 -6.04 15.96 -12.87
N ASP A 154 -7.21 15.95 -13.51
CA ASP A 154 -7.78 17.10 -14.20
C ASP A 154 -8.84 17.74 -13.30
N GLY A 155 -8.36 18.47 -12.29
CA GLY A 155 -9.18 19.12 -11.26
C GLY A 155 -8.47 19.15 -9.90
N GLU A 156 -9.15 19.73 -8.90
CA GLU A 156 -8.61 19.85 -7.54
C GLU A 156 -8.64 18.51 -6.79
N ASP A 157 -7.69 18.30 -5.88
CA ASP A 157 -7.77 17.23 -4.90
C ASP A 157 -8.37 17.71 -3.56
N GLY A 158 -8.89 16.75 -2.80
CA GLY A 158 -9.34 16.96 -1.41
C GLY A 158 -8.70 15.94 -0.47
N ILE A 159 -8.89 16.14 0.82
CA ILE A 159 -8.43 15.20 1.86
C ILE A 159 -9.65 14.79 2.67
N LEU A 160 -9.88 13.48 2.81
CA LEU A 160 -10.88 12.94 3.72
C LEU A 160 -10.31 12.85 5.14
N ALA A 161 -11.15 13.14 6.12
CA ALA A 161 -10.82 13.09 7.54
C ALA A 161 -10.78 11.65 8.07
N GLU A 162 -11.71 10.81 7.63
CA GLU A 162 -11.82 9.43 8.08
C GLU A 162 -10.80 8.53 7.38
N PRO A 163 -10.15 7.62 8.13
CA PRO A 163 -9.15 6.71 7.57
C PRO A 163 -9.74 5.37 7.13
N LEU A 164 -9.05 4.73 6.19
CA LEU A 164 -9.15 3.28 5.99
C LEU A 164 -8.43 2.55 7.14
N LEU A 165 -9.01 1.48 7.65
CA LEU A 165 -8.31 0.57 8.54
C LEU A 165 -7.47 -0.38 7.68
N HIS A 166 -6.17 -0.48 7.92
CA HIS A 166 -5.25 -1.29 7.12
C HIS A 166 -4.60 -2.35 8.00
N TYR A 167 -4.84 -3.63 7.72
CA TYR A 167 -4.35 -4.76 8.51
C TYR A 167 -3.05 -5.33 7.89
N ASN A 168 -1.98 -4.54 7.91
CA ASN A 168 -0.74 -4.79 7.16
C ASN A 168 -0.12 -6.18 7.41
N TYR A 169 -0.11 -6.60 8.68
CA TYR A 169 0.49 -7.85 9.12
C TYR A 169 -0.30 -8.47 10.27
N ALA A 170 -0.81 -9.69 10.05
CA ALA A 170 -1.53 -10.46 11.06
C ALA A 170 -0.59 -10.96 12.17
N ASN A 171 0.63 -11.35 11.80
CA ASN A 171 1.60 -11.92 12.74
C ASN A 171 3.06 -11.59 12.39
N TRP A 172 3.96 -11.85 13.34
CA TRP A 172 5.39 -11.57 13.17
C TRP A 172 6.04 -12.38 12.05
N ALA A 173 5.60 -13.62 11.79
CA ALA A 173 6.16 -14.44 10.72
C ALA A 173 5.91 -13.80 9.35
N GLN A 174 4.69 -13.33 9.10
CA GLN A 174 4.32 -12.57 7.90
C GLN A 174 5.12 -11.26 7.81
N PHE A 175 5.25 -10.52 8.91
CA PHE A 175 6.06 -9.31 8.96
C PHE A 175 7.51 -9.58 8.51
N HIS A 176 8.20 -10.53 9.15
CA HIS A 176 9.58 -10.87 8.83
C HIS A 176 9.74 -11.38 7.39
N HIS A 177 8.76 -12.12 6.87
CA HIS A 177 8.76 -12.58 5.48
C HIS A 177 8.70 -11.41 4.50
N LYS A 178 7.72 -10.51 4.64
CA LYS A 178 7.58 -9.32 3.78
C LYS A 178 8.81 -8.40 3.90
N GLN A 179 9.34 -8.17 5.11
CA GLN A 179 10.54 -7.33 5.28
C GLN A 179 11.80 -7.90 4.61
N ARG A 180 11.99 -9.23 4.57
CA ARG A 180 13.12 -9.83 3.82
C ARG A 180 13.03 -9.57 2.32
N ILE A 181 11.83 -9.56 1.76
CA ILE A 181 11.60 -9.25 0.34
C ILE A 181 11.91 -7.78 0.08
N TYR A 182 11.35 -6.87 0.88
CA TYR A 182 11.60 -5.44 0.75
C TYR A 182 13.07 -5.07 0.93
N ALA A 183 13.78 -5.69 1.88
CA ALA A 183 15.21 -5.45 2.06
C ALA A 183 16.05 -5.83 0.83
N ARG A 184 15.68 -6.90 0.11
CA ARG A 184 16.34 -7.28 -1.15
C ARG A 184 16.02 -6.31 -2.28
N TYR A 185 14.78 -5.82 -2.34
CA TYR A 185 14.37 -4.81 -3.32
C TYR A 185 15.13 -3.50 -3.09
N GLU A 186 15.23 -3.04 -1.85
CA GLU A 186 16.03 -1.88 -1.45
C GLU A 186 17.51 -2.05 -1.84
N ALA A 187 18.08 -3.24 -1.61
CA ALA A 187 19.46 -3.55 -2.04
C ALA A 187 19.64 -3.41 -3.56
N ARG A 188 18.63 -3.81 -4.34
CA ARG A 188 18.66 -3.67 -5.80
C ARG A 188 18.60 -2.20 -6.22
N ILE A 189 17.70 -1.42 -5.63
CA ILE A 189 17.60 0.04 -5.89
C ILE A 189 18.93 0.74 -5.59
N LEU A 190 19.50 0.49 -4.42
CA LEU A 190 20.79 1.08 -4.02
C LEU A 190 21.91 0.73 -5.02
N LYS A 191 21.92 -0.52 -5.53
CA LYS A 191 22.88 -0.95 -6.55
C LYS A 191 22.67 -0.22 -7.88
N GLU A 192 21.43 -0.10 -8.34
CA GLU A 192 21.06 0.60 -9.58
C GLU A 192 21.38 2.11 -9.50
N GLN A 193 21.27 2.71 -8.32
CA GLN A 193 21.71 4.08 -8.03
C GLN A 193 23.23 4.25 -7.93
N GLY A 194 24.00 3.16 -8.09
CA GLY A 194 25.47 3.19 -8.01
C GLY A 194 26.01 3.40 -6.58
N VAL A 195 25.21 3.14 -5.55
CA VAL A 195 25.63 3.30 -4.15
C VAL A 195 26.76 2.33 -3.83
N ARG A 196 27.83 2.87 -3.26
CA ARG A 196 29.04 2.11 -2.88
C ARG A 196 29.14 2.06 -1.35
N PRO A 197 28.63 1.01 -0.68
CA PRO A 197 28.67 0.93 0.77
C PRO A 197 30.11 0.82 1.30
N ARG A 198 30.33 1.43 2.46
CA ARG A 198 31.55 1.34 3.28
C ARG A 198 31.22 0.62 4.59
N PRO A 199 32.20 0.01 5.29
CA PRO A 199 31.94 -0.76 6.51
C PRO A 199 31.15 0.01 7.59
N HIS A 200 31.40 1.31 7.76
CA HIS A 200 30.66 2.12 8.72
C HIS A 200 29.16 2.24 8.40
N ASN A 201 28.73 2.01 7.15
CA ASN A 201 27.32 2.04 6.80
C ASN A 201 26.53 0.92 7.49
N LEU A 202 27.16 -0.21 7.82
CA LEU A 202 26.50 -1.28 8.59
C LEU A 202 26.09 -0.84 10.00
N VAL A 203 26.70 0.23 10.54
CA VAL A 203 26.38 0.75 11.87
C VAL A 203 25.58 2.04 11.74
N LEU A 204 26.03 2.97 10.91
CA LEU A 204 25.39 4.29 10.79
C LEU A 204 24.00 4.23 10.15
N GLN A 205 23.76 3.31 9.21
CA GLN A 205 22.46 3.21 8.54
C GLN A 205 21.35 2.65 9.44
N PRO A 206 21.56 1.54 10.19
CA PRO A 206 20.61 1.11 11.21
C PRO A 206 20.36 2.16 12.28
N LEU A 207 21.40 2.82 12.79
CA LEU A 207 21.23 3.87 13.81
C LEU A 207 20.42 5.06 13.27
N ARG A 208 20.68 5.46 12.02
CA ARG A 208 19.91 6.51 11.34
C ARG A 208 18.44 6.12 11.20
N GLU A 209 18.14 4.90 10.78
CA GLU A 209 16.76 4.43 10.62
C GLU A 209 16.06 4.24 11.96
N LEU A 210 16.74 3.74 12.99
CA LEU A 210 16.22 3.63 14.35
C LEU A 210 15.83 5.01 14.90
N ARG A 211 16.75 5.99 14.81
CA ARG A 211 16.49 7.37 15.23
C ARG A 211 15.33 7.97 14.45
N ARG A 212 15.30 7.78 13.13
CA ARG A 212 14.22 8.26 12.26
C ARG A 212 12.87 7.68 12.67
N ARG A 213 12.76 6.35 12.81
CA ARG A 213 11.49 5.67 13.13
C ARG A 213 11.03 5.95 14.55
N PHE A 214 11.93 5.79 15.53
CA PHE A 214 11.55 5.89 16.94
C PHE A 214 11.39 7.33 17.41
N VAL A 215 12.32 8.23 17.03
CA VAL A 215 12.35 9.62 17.51
C VAL A 215 11.67 10.56 16.54
N THR A 216 12.21 10.69 15.31
CA THR A 216 11.75 11.70 14.34
C THR A 216 10.28 11.47 13.94
N LEU A 217 9.93 10.21 13.67
CA LEU A 217 8.57 9.80 13.32
C LEU A 217 7.74 9.39 14.54
N LYS A 218 8.19 9.76 15.75
CA LYS A 218 7.45 9.59 17.01
C LYS A 218 6.99 8.15 17.29
N GLY A 219 7.73 7.13 16.84
CA GLY A 219 7.43 5.72 17.14
C GLY A 219 7.41 5.40 18.64
N TRP A 220 8.01 6.24 19.49
CA TRP A 220 7.88 6.14 20.95
C TRP A 220 6.43 6.23 21.46
N ARG A 221 5.50 6.81 20.69
CA ARG A 221 4.06 6.86 21.03
C ARG A 221 3.43 5.47 21.10
N ASP A 222 3.99 4.50 20.38
CA ASP A 222 3.52 3.11 20.36
C ASP A 222 4.22 2.24 21.43
N GLY A 223 4.96 2.87 22.36
CA GLY A 223 5.62 2.23 23.49
C GLY A 223 6.61 1.13 23.07
N ILE A 224 6.55 -0.01 23.76
CA ILE A 224 7.44 -1.16 23.49
C ILE A 224 7.22 -1.74 22.08
N HIS A 225 6.00 -1.65 21.56
CA HIS A 225 5.70 -2.13 20.21
C HIS A 225 6.36 -1.23 19.17
N GLY A 226 6.29 0.09 19.36
CA GLY A 226 7.00 1.07 18.53
C GLY A 226 8.52 0.88 18.54
N LEU A 227 9.10 0.65 19.71
CA LEU A 227 10.54 0.36 19.84
C LEU A 227 10.92 -0.91 19.06
N ARG A 228 10.15 -1.99 19.23
CA ARG A 228 10.38 -3.25 18.52
C ARG A 228 10.30 -3.07 17.01
N ILE A 229 9.29 -2.38 16.51
CA ILE A 229 9.15 -2.09 15.08
C ILE A 229 10.32 -1.25 14.59
N ALA A 230 10.72 -0.20 15.31
CA ALA A 230 11.84 0.65 14.92
C ALA A 230 13.16 -0.12 14.84
N LEU A 231 13.44 -1.03 15.79
CA LEU A 231 14.61 -1.91 15.76
C LEU A 231 14.58 -2.89 14.58
N LEU A 232 13.42 -3.48 14.31
CA LEU A 232 13.25 -4.38 13.17
C LEU A 232 13.42 -3.66 11.84
N LEU A 233 12.86 -2.45 11.69
CA LEU A 233 13.05 -1.65 10.47
C LEU A 233 14.49 -1.16 10.33
N ALA A 234 15.16 -0.82 11.42
CA ALA A 234 16.59 -0.51 11.40
C ALA A 234 17.43 -1.70 10.91
N TRP A 235 17.06 -2.91 11.30
CA TRP A 235 17.67 -4.14 10.79
C TRP A 235 17.38 -4.36 9.29
N TYR A 236 16.11 -4.31 8.89
CA TYR A 236 15.70 -4.65 7.53
C TYR A 236 16.01 -3.59 6.46
N TYR A 237 15.98 -2.30 6.80
CA TYR A 237 16.25 -1.21 5.85
C TYR A 237 17.61 -0.55 6.10
N GLY A 238 18.09 -0.56 7.34
CA GLY A 238 19.39 0.02 7.67
C GLY A 238 20.55 -0.96 7.48
N PHE A 239 20.41 -2.22 7.89
CA PHE A 239 21.53 -3.17 7.91
C PHE A 239 21.55 -4.06 6.66
N ILE A 240 20.47 -4.85 6.45
CA ILE A 240 20.44 -5.90 5.44
C ILE A 240 20.78 -5.40 4.03
N PRO A 241 20.24 -4.27 3.53
CA PRO A 241 20.50 -3.85 2.15
C PRO A 241 22.00 -3.58 1.94
N TYR A 242 22.64 -2.87 2.87
CA TYR A 242 24.06 -2.55 2.81
C TYR A 242 24.94 -3.79 2.95
N TRP A 243 24.55 -4.74 3.81
CA TRP A 243 25.23 -6.03 3.93
C TRP A 243 25.17 -6.83 2.63
N LEU A 244 24.00 -6.89 1.98
CA LEU A 244 23.83 -7.56 0.68
C LEU A 244 24.65 -6.90 -0.43
N LEU A 245 24.72 -5.56 -0.48
CA LEU A 245 25.57 -4.86 -1.45
C LEU A 245 27.06 -5.17 -1.24
N MET A 246 27.52 -5.29 0.01
CA MET A 246 28.92 -5.63 0.29
C MET A 246 29.25 -7.10 0.04
N GLY A 247 28.34 -8.03 0.35
CA GLY A 247 28.53 -9.45 0.06
C GLY A 247 28.72 -9.72 -1.45
N ASN A 248 28.02 -8.96 -2.31
CA ASN A 248 28.19 -9.04 -3.77
C ASN A 248 29.52 -8.45 -4.28
N ARG A 249 30.28 -7.70 -3.47
CA ARG A 249 31.65 -7.31 -3.82
C ARG A 249 32.64 -8.44 -3.56
N LEU A 250 32.45 -9.16 -2.47
CA LEU A 250 33.36 -10.24 -2.07
C LEU A 250 33.32 -11.43 -3.05
N SER A 251 32.23 -11.60 -3.81
CA SER A 251 32.13 -12.60 -4.89
C SER A 251 32.64 -12.11 -6.25
N GLY A 252 32.92 -10.81 -6.41
CA GLY A 252 33.40 -10.19 -7.66
C GLY A 252 34.91 -9.99 -7.74
N GLU A 253 35.65 -10.24 -6.65
CA GLU A 253 37.12 -10.07 -6.58
C GLU A 253 37.91 -11.38 -6.73
N SER A 254 37.27 -12.50 -7.10
CA SER A 254 37.92 -13.81 -7.29
C SER A 254 38.03 -14.29 -8.75
N ARG A 255 38.06 -13.36 -9.70
CA ARG A 255 38.48 -13.63 -11.09
C ARG A 255 39.42 -12.53 -11.57
N GLY A 256 40.63 -12.54 -11.03
CA GLY A 256 41.82 -11.89 -11.57
C GLY A 256 42.85 -12.95 -11.87
#